data_AF-A0A9X0PIK6-F1
#
_entry.id   AF-A0A9X0PIK6-F1
#
_cell.length_a   1.000
_cell.length_b   1.000
_cell.length_c   1.000
_cell.angle_alpha   90.00
_cell.angle_beta   90.00
_cell.angle_gamma   90.00
#
_symmetry.space_group_name_H-M   'P 1'
#
loop_
_entity.id
_entity.type
_entity.pdbx_description
1 polymer ?
#
loop_
_entity_poly.entity_id
_entity_poly.type
_entity_poly.pdbx_seq_one_letter_code
_entity_poly.pdbx_strand_id
1 'polypeptide(L)'
;MKTVLAFGDSLTWGADPATGLRHPAAYRWPEVLETELAGMAKVYPEGLGGRTTCYDDHAGPACRNGARALEIALSCHMPLDLVIIMLGTNDIKPVHGGRAEAAVSGMRRLAQIVETFIYKPREAVPKLLIVAPPPCVAGPGGEPAGGRDVGQSLRLAPLYQKLATELGHHFFDAGSVASASPVDGVHLDAPATAAIGRALATPVKDILG
;
A
#
# COMPACT_ATOMS: atom_id res chain seq x y z
N MET A 1 -11.69 19.94 -6.59
CA MET A 1 -11.72 18.47 -6.47
C MET A 1 -10.33 18.03 -6.07
N LYS A 2 -10.22 17.23 -5.01
CA LYS A 2 -8.93 16.75 -4.50
C LYS A 2 -8.39 15.60 -5.35
N THR A 3 -7.10 15.32 -5.26
CA THR A 3 -6.43 14.25 -6.01
C THR A 3 -5.62 13.38 -5.07
N VAL A 4 -5.82 12.06 -5.15
CA VAL A 4 -5.22 11.07 -4.27
C VAL A 4 -4.50 10.02 -5.09
N LEU A 5 -3.24 9.75 -4.77
CA LEU A 5 -2.49 8.63 -5.33
C LEU A 5 -2.58 7.42 -4.39
N ALA A 6 -3.12 6.31 -4.87
CA ALA A 6 -3.18 5.04 -4.15
C ALA A 6 -2.04 4.13 -4.62
N PHE A 7 -0.88 4.20 -3.96
CA PHE A 7 0.33 3.49 -4.35
C PHE A 7 0.50 2.20 -3.54
N GLY A 8 0.63 1.06 -4.22
CA GLY A 8 0.85 -0.20 -3.52
C GLY A 8 1.23 -1.38 -4.41
N ASP A 9 1.01 -2.58 -3.90
CA ASP A 9 1.37 -3.83 -4.57
C ASP A 9 0.16 -4.58 -5.15
N SER A 10 0.16 -5.91 -5.14
CA SER A 10 -0.97 -6.74 -5.57
C SER A 10 -2.22 -6.54 -4.71
N LEU A 11 -2.09 -6.14 -3.44
CA LEU A 11 -3.23 -5.83 -2.59
C LEU A 11 -3.96 -4.57 -3.07
N THR A 12 -3.22 -3.62 -3.63
CA THR A 12 -3.78 -2.41 -4.27
C THR A 12 -4.24 -2.66 -5.70
N TRP A 13 -3.54 -3.52 -6.45
CA TRP A 13 -4.01 -3.95 -7.76
C TRP A 13 -5.34 -4.71 -7.69
N GLY A 14 -5.55 -5.43 -6.59
CA GLY A 14 -6.71 -6.27 -6.31
C GLY A 14 -6.53 -7.69 -6.83
N ALA A 15 -5.48 -8.39 -6.40
CA ALA A 15 -5.29 -9.79 -6.76
C ALA A 15 -6.23 -10.70 -5.96
N ASP A 16 -7.01 -11.51 -6.68
CA ASP A 16 -7.87 -12.52 -6.11
C ASP A 16 -7.03 -13.70 -5.60
N PRO A 17 -7.08 -14.06 -4.30
CA PRO A 17 -6.31 -15.16 -3.74
C PRO A 17 -6.59 -16.51 -4.41
N ALA A 18 -7.80 -16.73 -4.95
CA ALA A 18 -8.17 -18.00 -5.54
C ALA A 18 -7.68 -18.16 -6.98
N THR A 19 -7.78 -17.10 -7.79
CA THR A 19 -7.50 -17.16 -9.23
C THR A 19 -6.19 -16.48 -9.64
N GLY A 20 -5.64 -15.62 -8.79
CA GLY A 20 -4.54 -14.71 -9.13
C GLY A 20 -4.93 -13.62 -10.15
N LEU A 21 -6.16 -13.64 -10.64
CA LEU A 21 -6.70 -12.61 -11.53
C LEU A 21 -7.11 -11.37 -10.73
N ARG A 22 -7.61 -10.36 -11.46
CA ARG A 22 -7.96 -9.08 -10.86
C ARG A 22 -9.39 -9.08 -10.34
N HIS A 23 -9.60 -8.63 -9.11
CA HIS A 23 -10.91 -8.30 -8.57
C HIS A 23 -11.67 -7.35 -9.50
N PRO A 24 -13.01 -7.45 -9.57
CA PRO A 24 -13.82 -6.41 -10.22
C PRO A 24 -13.55 -5.04 -9.60
N ALA A 25 -13.64 -3.98 -10.41
CA ALA A 25 -13.30 -2.62 -9.96
C ALA A 25 -14.06 -2.20 -8.69
N ALA A 26 -15.33 -2.59 -8.56
CA ALA A 26 -16.19 -2.27 -7.41
C ALA A 26 -15.70 -2.81 -6.05
N TYR A 27 -14.70 -3.71 -6.02
CA TYR A 27 -14.14 -4.28 -4.79
C TYR A 27 -12.72 -3.82 -4.50
N ARG A 28 -12.04 -3.19 -5.46
CA ARG A 28 -10.67 -2.72 -5.29
C ARG A 28 -10.68 -1.51 -4.37
N TRP A 29 -9.79 -1.51 -3.38
CA TRP A 29 -9.84 -0.50 -2.32
C TRP A 29 -9.69 0.94 -2.82
N PRO A 30 -8.92 1.27 -3.89
CA PRO A 30 -8.86 2.63 -4.40
C PRO A 30 -10.19 3.10 -5.01
N GLU A 31 -10.86 2.24 -5.79
CA GLU A 31 -12.14 2.52 -6.41
C GLU A 31 -13.29 2.58 -5.37
N VAL A 32 -13.24 1.71 -4.35
CA VAL A 32 -14.17 1.79 -3.21
C VAL A 32 -13.95 3.09 -2.44
N LEU A 33 -12.70 3.46 -2.14
CA LEU A 33 -12.38 4.74 -1.50
C LEU A 33 -12.91 5.92 -2.33
N GLU A 34 -12.66 5.96 -3.65
CA GLU A 34 -13.18 7.02 -4.52
C GLU A 34 -14.71 7.16 -4.43
N THR A 35 -15.41 6.03 -4.40
CA THR A 35 -16.87 5.98 -4.25
C THR A 35 -17.31 6.56 -2.89
N GLU A 36 -16.65 6.15 -1.80
CA GLU A 36 -16.94 6.59 -0.43
C GLU A 36 -16.58 8.07 -0.17
N LEU A 37 -15.66 8.63 -0.97
CA LEU A 37 -15.36 10.05 -0.99
C LEU A 37 -16.44 10.87 -1.72
N ALA A 38 -17.42 10.23 -2.38
CA ALA A 38 -18.63 10.85 -2.91
C ALA A 38 -18.37 12.13 -3.75
N GLY A 39 -17.35 12.08 -4.62
CA GLY A 39 -16.97 13.20 -5.50
C GLY A 39 -16.03 14.24 -4.88
N MET A 40 -15.62 14.09 -3.61
CA MET A 40 -14.64 14.97 -2.96
C MET A 40 -13.26 14.89 -3.62
N ALA A 41 -12.83 13.68 -3.99
CA ALA A 41 -11.52 13.43 -4.58
C ALA A 41 -11.56 12.43 -5.73
N LYS A 42 -10.62 12.59 -6.66
CA LYS A 42 -10.23 11.58 -7.65
C LYS A 42 -9.11 10.72 -7.06
N VAL A 43 -9.20 9.40 -7.19
CA VAL A 43 -8.19 8.44 -6.75
C VAL A 43 -7.53 7.78 -7.96
N TYR A 44 -6.20 7.82 -7.99
CA TYR A 44 -5.38 7.18 -9.03
C TYR A 44 -4.79 5.87 -8.48
N PRO A 45 -5.30 4.69 -8.91
CA PRO A 45 -4.78 3.40 -8.47
C PRO A 45 -3.46 3.06 -9.17
N GLU A 46 -2.38 3.00 -8.40
CA GLU A 46 -1.04 2.58 -8.84
C GLU A 46 -0.62 1.33 -8.06
N GLY A 47 -1.32 0.21 -8.28
CA GLY A 47 -1.01 -1.10 -7.68
C GLY A 47 -0.22 -2.01 -8.64
N LEU A 48 0.91 -2.57 -8.20
CA LEU A 48 1.75 -3.47 -9.01
C LEU A 48 2.12 -4.75 -8.28
N GLY A 49 1.77 -5.90 -8.86
CA GLY A 49 2.01 -7.22 -8.27
C GLY A 49 3.50 -7.48 -7.95
N GLY A 50 3.77 -7.68 -6.66
CA GLY A 50 5.11 -7.95 -6.14
C GLY A 50 5.97 -6.71 -5.89
N ARG A 51 5.42 -5.50 -5.99
CA ARG A 51 6.15 -4.26 -5.66
C ARG A 51 6.66 -4.29 -4.22
N THR A 52 7.94 -4.01 -4.03
CA THR A 52 8.57 -3.81 -2.72
C THR A 52 8.60 -2.33 -2.37
N THR A 53 8.96 -1.97 -1.15
CA THR A 53 9.15 -0.55 -0.80
C THR A 53 10.26 0.09 -1.64
N CYS A 54 11.48 -0.45 -1.63
CA CYS A 54 12.61 0.14 -2.37
C CYS A 54 13.64 -0.86 -2.93
N TYR A 55 13.25 -2.13 -3.10
CA TYR A 55 14.16 -3.21 -3.49
C TYR A 55 13.91 -3.70 -4.92
N ASP A 56 14.98 -3.96 -5.66
CA ASP A 56 14.87 -4.58 -6.97
C ASP A 56 14.43 -6.06 -6.83
N ASP A 57 13.43 -6.46 -7.62
CA ASP A 57 12.95 -7.83 -7.75
C ASP A 57 12.68 -8.05 -9.25
N HIS A 58 13.46 -8.95 -9.86
CA HIS A 58 13.40 -9.27 -11.29
C HIS A 58 12.56 -10.53 -11.59
N ALA A 59 11.87 -11.09 -10.60
CA ALA A 59 11.07 -12.31 -10.77
C ALA A 59 9.70 -12.04 -11.40
N GLY A 60 9.34 -10.78 -11.64
CA GLY A 60 8.13 -10.37 -12.35
C GLY A 60 8.43 -9.76 -13.72
N PRO A 61 7.41 -9.54 -14.55
CA PRO A 61 7.58 -8.97 -15.89
C PRO A 61 7.83 -7.44 -15.88
N ALA A 62 7.82 -6.80 -14.71
CA ALA A 62 7.92 -5.35 -14.55
C ALA A 62 8.87 -4.99 -13.39
N CYS A 63 9.35 -3.75 -13.39
CA CYS A 63 10.14 -3.22 -12.27
C CYS A 63 9.29 -3.19 -11.00
N ARG A 64 9.78 -3.88 -9.96
CA ARG A 64 9.11 -3.99 -8.65
C ARG A 64 9.68 -3.05 -7.57
N ASN A 65 10.66 -2.23 -7.91
CA ASN A 65 11.22 -1.27 -6.98
C ASN A 65 10.26 -0.08 -6.78
N GLY A 66 9.61 -0.02 -5.62
CA GLY A 66 8.64 1.01 -5.30
C GLY A 66 9.21 2.43 -5.35
N ALA A 67 10.47 2.64 -4.96
CA ALA A 67 11.09 3.96 -4.98
C ALA A 67 11.23 4.50 -6.40
N ARG A 68 11.70 3.68 -7.35
CA ARG A 68 11.79 4.06 -8.78
C ARG A 68 10.40 4.32 -9.37
N ALA A 69 9.43 3.46 -9.06
CA ALA A 69 8.07 3.59 -9.57
C ALA A 69 7.33 4.80 -8.98
N LEU A 70 7.62 5.18 -7.73
CA LEU A 70 6.97 6.30 -7.05
C LEU A 70 7.34 7.63 -7.70
N GLU A 71 8.61 7.84 -8.05
CA GLU A 71 9.05 9.07 -8.74
C GLU A 71 8.31 9.26 -10.07
N ILE A 72 8.10 8.16 -10.82
CA ILE A 72 7.32 8.18 -12.07
C ILE A 72 5.86 8.52 -11.77
N ALA A 73 5.23 7.84 -10.81
CA ALA A 73 3.83 8.07 -10.45
C ALA A 73 3.57 9.50 -9.98
N LEU A 74 4.45 10.07 -9.14
CA LEU A 74 4.37 11.47 -8.72
C LEU A 74 4.45 12.41 -9.94
N SER A 75 5.37 12.16 -10.88
CA SER A 75 5.49 12.97 -12.10
C SER A 75 4.26 12.88 -13.00
N CYS A 76 3.66 11.69 -13.13
CA CYS A 76 2.51 11.45 -14.01
C CYS A 76 1.22 12.08 -13.47
N HIS A 77 1.08 12.13 -12.14
CA HIS A 77 -0.18 12.49 -11.49
C HIS A 77 -0.16 13.82 -10.73
N MET A 78 0.99 14.50 -10.60
CA MET A 78 1.04 15.83 -9.94
C MET A 78 0.22 16.90 -10.69
N PRO A 79 -0.38 17.87 -9.98
CA PRO A 79 -0.37 18.04 -8.52
C PRO A 79 -1.27 17.02 -7.81
N LEU A 80 -0.81 16.57 -6.62
CA LEU A 80 -1.53 15.64 -5.74
C LEU A 80 -1.83 16.34 -4.41
N ASP A 81 -2.98 16.04 -3.80
CA ASP A 81 -3.30 16.49 -2.44
C ASP A 81 -2.89 15.46 -1.37
N LEU A 82 -2.93 14.17 -1.71
CA LEU A 82 -2.59 13.06 -0.80
C LEU A 82 -1.94 11.91 -1.56
N VAL A 83 -0.91 11.32 -0.96
CA VAL A 83 -0.35 10.02 -1.34
C VAL A 83 -0.68 9.01 -0.24
N ILE A 84 -1.25 7.88 -0.62
CA ILE A 84 -1.50 6.74 0.26
C ILE A 84 -0.56 5.62 -0.17
N ILE A 85 0.25 5.10 0.76
CA ILE A 85 1.19 4.00 0.46
C ILE A 85 0.84 2.79 1.31
N MET A 86 0.46 1.69 0.65
CA MET A 86 0.28 0.37 1.27
C MET A 86 1.26 -0.63 0.64
N LEU A 87 2.40 -0.80 1.30
CA LEU A 87 3.52 -1.67 0.90
C LEU A 87 4.14 -2.34 2.13
N GLY A 88 5.06 -3.29 1.91
CA GLY A 88 5.77 -4.02 2.96
C GLY A 88 5.54 -5.54 2.91
N THR A 89 4.42 -5.98 2.33
CA THR A 89 4.10 -7.41 2.18
C THR A 89 5.15 -8.16 1.36
N ASN A 90 5.75 -7.53 0.35
CA ASN A 90 6.76 -8.17 -0.48
C ASN A 90 8.16 -8.12 0.14
N ASP A 91 8.47 -7.07 0.89
CA ASP A 91 9.76 -6.86 1.57
C ASP A 91 10.05 -7.95 2.63
N ILE A 92 9.01 -8.59 3.16
CA ILE A 92 9.15 -9.72 4.08
C ILE A 92 9.31 -11.08 3.38
N LYS A 93 9.49 -11.12 2.05
CA LYS A 93 9.97 -12.35 1.38
C LYS A 93 11.43 -12.63 1.76
N PRO A 94 11.87 -13.89 1.83
CA PRO A 94 13.25 -14.25 2.18
C PRO A 94 14.31 -13.56 1.33
N VAL A 95 14.07 -13.40 0.02
CA VAL A 95 15.01 -12.78 -0.91
C VAL A 95 15.31 -11.30 -0.60
N HIS A 96 14.44 -10.62 0.15
CA HIS A 96 14.63 -9.23 0.60
C HIS A 96 15.06 -9.13 2.07
N GLY A 97 15.49 -10.26 2.65
CA GLY A 97 15.88 -10.37 4.06
C GLY A 97 14.79 -10.95 4.95
N GLY A 98 13.54 -11.02 4.47
CA GLY A 98 12.45 -11.73 5.15
C GLY A 98 11.95 -11.07 6.44
N ARG A 99 12.21 -9.77 6.63
CA ARG A 99 11.98 -9.10 7.93
C ARG A 99 11.40 -7.70 7.80
N ALA A 100 10.66 -7.29 8.83
CA ALA A 100 9.97 -6.01 8.88
C ALA A 100 10.91 -4.80 8.86
N GLU A 101 12.17 -4.95 9.26
CA GLU A 101 13.16 -3.87 9.22
C GLU A 101 13.40 -3.35 7.79
N ALA A 102 13.42 -4.24 6.79
CA ALA A 102 13.56 -3.84 5.39
C ALA A 102 12.37 -2.97 4.95
N ALA A 103 11.15 -3.41 5.27
CA ALA A 103 9.92 -2.72 4.94
C ALA A 103 9.84 -1.31 5.56
N VAL A 104 10.25 -1.11 6.82
CA VAL A 104 10.18 0.21 7.47
C VAL A 104 11.27 1.16 6.97
N SER A 105 12.47 0.65 6.69
CA SER A 105 13.54 1.45 6.08
C SER A 105 13.17 1.91 4.68
N GLY A 106 12.56 1.04 3.87
CA GLY A 106 12.10 1.43 2.55
C GLY A 106 10.86 2.33 2.57
N MET A 107 9.93 2.14 3.50
CA MET A 107 8.80 3.07 3.69
C MET A 107 9.29 4.49 4.06
N ARG A 108 10.33 4.60 4.90
CA ARG A 108 10.99 5.90 5.17
C ARG A 108 11.54 6.50 3.88
N ARG A 109 12.19 5.70 3.02
CA ARG A 109 12.71 6.20 1.75
C ARG A 109 11.58 6.70 0.84
N LEU A 110 10.44 6.02 0.79
CA LEU A 110 9.28 6.47 0.04
C LEU A 110 8.71 7.78 0.58
N ALA A 111 8.60 7.93 1.91
CA ALA A 111 8.17 9.18 2.53
C ALA A 111 9.08 10.36 2.16
N GLN A 112 10.41 10.16 2.23
CA GLN A 112 11.39 11.16 1.81
C GLN A 112 11.25 11.55 0.33
N ILE A 113 10.95 10.58 -0.55
CA ILE A 113 10.68 10.86 -1.97
C ILE A 113 9.46 11.78 -2.09
N VAL A 114 8.34 11.45 -1.41
CA VAL A 114 7.14 12.29 -1.43
C VAL A 114 7.42 13.70 -0.92
N GLU A 115 8.17 13.85 0.17
CA GLU A 115 8.50 15.17 0.76
C GLU A 115 9.38 16.05 -0.15
N THR A 116 10.32 15.44 -0.88
CA THR A 116 11.41 16.16 -1.54
C THR A 116 11.32 16.19 -3.07
N PHE A 117 10.32 15.53 -3.66
CA PHE A 117 10.12 15.50 -5.10
C PHE A 117 9.94 16.92 -5.69
N ILE A 118 10.37 17.10 -6.94
CA ILE A 118 10.32 18.40 -7.63
C ILE A 118 8.95 18.58 -8.28
N TYR A 119 7.96 18.96 -7.48
CA TYR A 119 6.59 19.19 -7.93
C TYR A 119 6.44 20.43 -8.84
N LYS A 120 5.35 20.42 -9.62
CA LYS A 120 4.91 21.55 -10.45
C LYS A 120 3.45 21.87 -10.10
N PRO A 121 3.18 22.95 -9.36
CA PRO A 121 4.16 23.90 -8.79
C PRO A 121 4.91 23.32 -7.59
N ARG A 122 5.99 23.98 -7.12
CA ARG A 122 6.92 23.42 -6.10
C ARG A 122 6.28 23.26 -4.72
N GLU A 123 5.30 24.10 -4.42
CA GLU A 123 4.49 24.11 -3.21
C GLU A 123 3.43 23.01 -3.17
N ALA A 124 3.20 22.28 -4.28
CA ALA A 124 2.23 21.19 -4.36
C ALA A 124 2.74 19.88 -3.75
N VAL A 125 3.38 19.96 -2.58
CA VAL A 125 3.82 18.78 -1.82
C VAL A 125 2.57 18.14 -1.19
N PRO A 126 2.24 16.88 -1.55
CA PRO A 126 1.05 16.22 -1.03
C PRO A 126 1.24 15.81 0.44
N LYS A 127 0.12 15.65 1.15
CA LYS A 127 0.12 14.94 2.44
C LYS A 127 0.44 13.45 2.21
N LEU A 128 0.88 12.75 3.26
CA LEU A 128 1.20 11.32 3.20
C LEU A 128 0.42 10.53 4.25
N LEU A 129 -0.22 9.44 3.80
CA LEU A 129 -0.83 8.42 4.65
C LEU A 129 -0.10 7.09 4.44
N ILE A 130 0.61 6.64 5.48
CA ILE A 130 1.27 5.34 5.52
C ILE A 130 0.24 4.30 5.99
N VAL A 131 0.03 3.27 5.18
CA VAL A 131 -0.89 2.18 5.50
C VAL A 131 -0.09 0.90 5.71
N ALA A 132 -0.16 0.33 6.91
CA ALA A 132 0.35 -1.02 7.12
C ALA A 132 -0.61 -2.02 6.47
N PRO A 133 -0.13 -2.95 5.61
CA PRO A 133 -0.98 -3.96 5.00
C PRO A 133 -1.49 -4.95 6.05
N PRO A 134 -2.62 -5.65 5.81
CA PRO A 134 -3.06 -6.72 6.68
C PRO A 134 -1.95 -7.78 6.86
N PRO A 135 -1.73 -8.28 8.09
CA PRO A 135 -0.75 -9.33 8.33
C PRO A 135 -1.02 -10.57 7.48
N CYS A 136 0.05 -11.28 7.11
CA CYS A 136 -0.05 -12.60 6.51
C CYS A 136 -0.69 -13.58 7.51
N VAL A 137 -1.34 -14.62 6.99
CA VAL A 137 -1.91 -15.71 7.78
C VAL A 137 -1.39 -17.05 7.28
N ALA A 138 -1.62 -18.13 8.04
CA ALA A 138 -1.32 -19.47 7.56
C ALA A 138 -2.08 -19.77 6.26
N GLY A 139 -1.34 -20.10 5.20
CA GLY A 139 -1.90 -20.62 3.96
C GLY A 139 -2.22 -22.12 4.08
N PRO A 140 -2.52 -22.80 2.96
CA PRO A 140 -2.93 -24.21 2.96
C PRO A 140 -1.84 -25.16 3.47
N GLY A 141 -0.56 -24.78 3.38
CA GLY A 141 0.59 -25.53 3.90
C GLY A 141 0.99 -25.18 5.33
N GLY A 142 0.20 -24.35 6.04
CA GLY A 142 0.56 -23.83 7.36
C GLY A 142 1.45 -22.57 7.33
N GLU A 143 1.97 -22.22 6.16
CA GLU A 143 2.80 -21.03 5.93
C GLU A 143 2.18 -20.11 4.86
N PRO A 144 2.38 -18.79 4.92
CA PRO A 144 1.99 -17.88 3.84
C PRO A 144 2.78 -18.13 2.56
N ALA A 145 2.16 -17.85 1.41
CA ALA A 145 2.79 -17.98 0.10
C ALA A 145 4.08 -17.16 0.00
N GLY A 146 5.07 -17.70 -0.72
CA GLY A 146 6.36 -17.05 -0.96
C GLY A 146 7.31 -17.05 0.25
N GLY A 147 7.08 -17.91 1.25
CA GLY A 147 7.96 -18.08 2.41
C GLY A 147 8.00 -16.87 3.34
N ARG A 148 6.90 -16.11 3.38
CA ARG A 148 6.78 -14.94 4.27
C ARG A 148 6.54 -15.39 5.70
N ASP A 149 7.07 -14.64 6.66
CA ASP A 149 6.86 -14.90 8.08
C ASP A 149 5.66 -14.09 8.63
N VAL A 150 4.69 -14.79 9.23
CA VAL A 150 3.52 -14.16 9.87
C VAL A 150 3.96 -13.19 10.97
N GLY A 151 4.93 -13.59 11.81
CA GLY A 151 5.45 -12.76 12.89
C GLY A 151 6.07 -11.45 12.40
N GLN A 152 6.79 -11.46 11.27
CA GLN A 152 7.33 -10.26 10.65
C GLN A 152 6.23 -9.37 10.07
N SER A 153 5.21 -9.95 9.43
CA SER A 153 4.08 -9.15 8.91
C SER A 153 3.33 -8.40 10.02
N LEU A 154 3.14 -9.02 11.20
CA LEU A 154 2.51 -8.41 12.37
C LEU A 154 3.30 -7.22 12.94
N ARG A 155 4.61 -7.15 12.68
CA ARG A 155 5.45 -6.04 13.13
C ARG A 155 5.31 -4.79 12.27
N LEU A 156 4.73 -4.89 11.07
CA LEU A 156 4.63 -3.75 10.15
C LEU A 156 3.79 -2.62 10.75
N ALA A 157 2.61 -2.91 11.29
CA ALA A 157 1.73 -1.91 11.89
C ALA A 157 2.40 -1.06 12.99
N PRO A 158 2.96 -1.64 14.08
CA PRO A 158 3.60 -0.83 15.12
C PRO A 158 4.86 -0.09 14.62
N LEU A 159 5.62 -0.67 13.68
CA LEU A 159 6.79 0.00 13.11
C LEU A 159 6.40 1.18 12.22
N TYR A 160 5.37 1.03 11.40
CA TYR A 160 4.87 2.07 10.50
C TYR A 160 4.17 3.19 11.27
N GLN A 161 3.44 2.87 12.34
CA GLN A 161 2.87 3.88 13.24
C GLN A 161 3.97 4.76 13.87
N LYS A 162 5.02 4.13 14.39
CA LYS A 162 6.18 4.84 14.96
C LYS A 162 6.85 5.71 13.90
N LEU A 163 7.06 5.19 12.68
CA LEU A 163 7.66 5.93 11.58
C LEU A 163 6.81 7.14 11.17
N ALA A 164 5.49 6.97 11.02
CA ALA A 164 4.59 8.04 10.65
C ALA A 164 4.60 9.16 11.70
N THR A 165 4.60 8.80 12.99
CA THR A 165 4.72 9.77 14.09
C THR A 165 6.07 10.51 14.06
N GLU A 166 7.17 9.79 13.83
CA GLU A 166 8.52 10.37 13.75
C GLU A 166 8.63 11.39 12.60
N LEU A 167 8.04 11.09 11.45
CA LEU A 167 8.09 11.95 10.25
C LEU A 167 6.97 13.00 10.19
N GLY A 168 6.01 12.99 11.12
CA GLY A 168 4.87 13.91 11.10
C GLY A 168 3.82 13.60 10.02
N HIS A 169 3.71 12.33 9.61
CA HIS A 169 2.74 11.83 8.62
C HIS A 169 1.59 11.06 9.26
N HIS A 170 0.57 10.75 8.46
CA HIS A 170 -0.58 10.00 8.91
C HIS A 170 -0.34 8.48 8.83
N PHE A 171 -1.05 7.73 9.68
CA PHE A 171 -0.97 6.27 9.73
C PHE A 171 -2.36 5.63 9.76
N PHE A 172 -2.49 4.48 9.10
CA PHE A 172 -3.64 3.58 9.23
C PHE A 172 -3.17 2.13 9.23
N ASP A 173 -3.79 1.29 10.06
CA ASP A 173 -3.56 -0.16 10.06
C ASP A 173 -4.70 -0.87 9.30
N ALA A 174 -4.42 -1.35 8.09
CA ALA A 174 -5.40 -2.10 7.32
C ALA A 174 -5.74 -3.47 7.95
N GLY A 175 -4.86 -4.01 8.78
CA GLY A 175 -5.13 -5.22 9.57
C GLY A 175 -6.25 -5.05 10.60
N SER A 176 -6.61 -3.81 10.94
CA SER A 176 -7.73 -3.52 11.85
C SER A 176 -9.12 -3.76 11.23
N VAL A 177 -9.20 -3.86 9.89
CA VAL A 177 -10.47 -3.97 9.15
C VAL A 177 -10.49 -5.09 8.10
N ALA A 178 -9.34 -5.69 7.82
CA ALA A 178 -9.18 -6.75 6.83
C ALA A 178 -8.16 -7.79 7.29
N SER A 179 -8.30 -9.01 6.80
CA SER A 179 -7.35 -10.11 7.07
C SER A 179 -7.01 -10.81 5.75
N ALA A 180 -5.77 -11.28 5.64
CA ALA A 180 -5.35 -12.10 4.50
C ALA A 180 -6.18 -13.39 4.42
N SER A 181 -6.42 -13.86 3.20
CA SER A 181 -7.15 -15.09 2.93
C SER A 181 -6.28 -16.31 3.23
N PRO A 182 -6.80 -17.36 3.89
CA PRO A 182 -6.06 -18.60 4.10
C PRO A 182 -5.83 -19.41 2.81
N VAL A 183 -6.42 -18.99 1.68
CA VAL A 183 -6.21 -19.63 0.37
C VAL A 183 -4.74 -19.57 -0.04
N ASP A 184 -4.05 -18.47 0.26
CA ASP A 184 -2.61 -18.33 0.04
C ASP A 184 -1.83 -17.67 1.19
N GLY A 185 -2.54 -17.18 2.22
CA GLY A 185 -1.95 -16.54 3.39
C GLY A 185 -1.49 -15.10 3.18
N VAL A 186 -1.74 -14.49 2.02
CA VAL A 186 -1.18 -13.17 1.65
C VAL A 186 -2.23 -12.24 1.06
N HIS A 187 -3.00 -12.68 0.06
CA HIS A 187 -3.92 -11.81 -0.66
C HIS A 187 -5.27 -11.68 0.05
N LEU A 188 -6.08 -10.73 -0.42
CA LEU A 188 -7.36 -10.37 0.17
C LEU A 188 -8.49 -10.84 -0.72
N ASP A 189 -9.54 -11.42 -0.12
CA ASP A 189 -10.78 -11.60 -0.85
C ASP A 189 -11.44 -10.23 -1.18
N ALA A 190 -12.45 -10.27 -2.04
CA ALA A 190 -13.11 -9.06 -2.51
C ALA A 190 -13.76 -8.25 -1.35
N PRO A 191 -14.47 -8.86 -0.39
CA PRO A 191 -14.97 -8.15 0.80
C PRO A 191 -13.89 -7.48 1.65
N ALA A 192 -12.78 -8.17 1.94
CA ALA A 192 -11.68 -7.64 2.73
C ALA A 192 -10.97 -6.48 2.01
N THR A 193 -10.76 -6.61 0.69
CA THR A 193 -10.23 -5.52 -0.14
C THR A 193 -11.14 -4.28 -0.07
N ALA A 194 -12.45 -4.47 -0.21
CA ALA A 194 -13.41 -3.38 -0.13
C ALA A 194 -13.53 -2.77 1.29
N ALA A 195 -13.31 -3.57 2.34
CA ALA A 195 -13.33 -3.08 3.73
C ALA A 195 -12.24 -2.03 3.98
N ILE A 196 -11.04 -2.22 3.40
CA ILE A 196 -9.95 -1.23 3.46
C ILE A 196 -10.40 0.09 2.82
N GLY A 197 -10.99 0.04 1.61
CA GLY A 197 -11.43 1.25 0.92
C GLY A 197 -12.47 2.05 1.70
N ARG A 198 -13.45 1.36 2.32
CA ARG A 198 -14.44 1.98 3.20
C ARG A 198 -13.82 2.59 4.45
N ALA A 199 -12.93 1.87 5.12
CA ALA A 199 -12.32 2.34 6.36
C ALA A 199 -11.37 3.53 6.15
N LEU A 200 -10.68 3.60 5.01
CA LEU A 200 -9.81 4.71 4.65
C LEU A 200 -10.58 6.00 4.35
N ALA A 201 -11.88 5.95 4.05
CA ALA A 201 -12.65 7.15 3.71
C ALA A 201 -12.67 8.19 4.84
N THR A 202 -12.80 7.75 6.10
CA THR A 202 -12.80 8.65 7.27
C THR A 202 -11.47 9.39 7.43
N PRO A 203 -10.31 8.72 7.62
CA PRO A 203 -9.04 9.43 7.77
C PRO A 203 -8.68 10.24 6.52
N VAL A 204 -9.04 9.78 5.30
CA VAL A 204 -8.78 10.56 4.09
C VAL A 204 -9.59 11.86 4.06
N LYS A 205 -10.87 11.84 4.45
CA LYS A 205 -11.69 13.06 4.58
C LYS A 205 -11.09 14.01 5.61
N ASP A 206 -10.70 13.50 6.78
CA ASP A 206 -10.08 14.31 7.84
C ASP A 206 -8.76 14.95 7.38
N ILE A 207 -7.95 14.20 6.63
CA ILE A 207 -6.68 14.67 6.07
C ILE A 207 -6.91 15.74 4.99
N LEU A 208 -7.90 15.58 4.13
CA LEU A 208 -8.12 16.49 3.01
C LEU A 208 -8.87 17.78 3.39
N GLY A 209 -9.64 17.75 4.49
CA GLY A 209 -10.55 18.81 4.90
C GLY A 209 -11.78 18.93 4.00
#